data_AF-A0A540NML7-F1
#
_entry.id   AF-A0A540NML7-F1
#
_cell.length_a   1.000
_cell.length_b   1.000
_cell.length_c   1.000
_cell.angle_alpha   90.00
_cell.angle_beta   90.00
_cell.angle_gamma   90.00
#
_symmetry.space_group_name_H-M   'P 1'
#
loop_
_entity.id
_entity.type
_entity.pdbx_description
1 polymer ?
#
loop_
_entity_poly.entity_id
_entity_poly.type
_entity_poly.pdbx_seq_one_letter_code
_entity_poly.pdbx_strand_id
1 'polypeptide(L)'
;MRGYLGPYKGERYHLPDFRMGAEPTGHKEVINHRHSSLRSIIERTFGVWKKRWAILRDMPNYPFNKQVKIVIATMALHNYIRRYSERDRHFDDPRDFCEESDSSDDDDDEYQNYQVEGSHAIEALRNRIATSLMNASN
;
A
#
# COMPACT_ATOMS: atom_id res chain seq x y z
N MET A 1 17.95 10.67 -6.72
CA MET A 1 16.61 10.41 -7.27
C MET A 1 15.60 11.19 -6.46
N ARG A 2 14.79 12.03 -7.10
CA ARG A 2 13.60 12.65 -6.49
C ARG A 2 12.41 12.23 -7.33
N GLY A 3 11.38 11.67 -6.71
CA GLY A 3 10.16 11.19 -7.36
C GLY A 3 9.63 9.91 -6.71
N TYR A 4 8.33 9.63 -6.91
CA TYR A 4 7.63 8.46 -6.40
C TYR A 4 7.44 7.41 -7.51
N LEU A 5 7.62 6.13 -7.18
CA LEU A 5 7.40 5.03 -8.11
C LEU A 5 5.90 4.72 -8.21
N GLY A 6 5.17 5.53 -8.98
CA GLY A 6 3.75 5.34 -9.24
C GLY A 6 3.45 4.30 -10.32
N PRO A 7 2.21 3.79 -10.36
CA PRO A 7 1.77 2.84 -11.38
C PRO A 7 1.84 3.43 -12.79
N TYR A 8 1.74 2.58 -13.81
CA TYR A 8 1.47 3.03 -15.17
C TYR A 8 0.02 3.51 -15.28
N LYS A 9 -0.15 4.71 -15.83
CA LYS A 9 -1.47 5.28 -16.14
C LYS A 9 -2.05 4.61 -17.39
N GLY A 10 -3.39 4.55 -17.45
CA GLY A 10 -4.13 3.99 -18.59
C GLY A 10 -4.14 2.47 -18.68
N GLU A 11 -3.64 1.78 -17.65
CA GLU A 11 -3.62 0.32 -17.53
C GLU A 11 -4.37 -0.09 -16.27
N ARG A 12 -4.88 -1.34 -16.20
CA ARG A 12 -5.58 -1.84 -15.00
C ARG A 12 -4.69 -1.71 -13.75
N TYR A 13 -5.30 -1.39 -12.61
CA TYR A 13 -4.58 -1.13 -11.35
C TYR A 13 -5.27 -1.72 -10.11
N HIS A 14 -6.60 -1.71 -10.02
CA HIS A 14 -7.28 -2.15 -8.81
C HIS A 14 -7.26 -3.67 -8.68
N LEU A 15 -6.95 -4.18 -7.47
CA LEU A 15 -6.92 -5.63 -7.21
C LEU A 15 -8.21 -6.36 -7.57
N PRO A 16 -9.42 -5.81 -7.33
CA PRO A 16 -10.66 -6.44 -7.76
C PRO A 16 -10.71 -6.72 -9.27
N ASP A 17 -10.20 -5.81 -10.10
CA ASP A 17 -10.16 -5.95 -11.56
C ASP A 17 -9.33 -7.16 -11.99
N PHE A 18 -8.24 -7.44 -11.27
CA PHE A 18 -7.38 -8.59 -11.52
C PHE A 18 -7.91 -9.90 -10.94
N ARG A 19 -8.72 -9.84 -9.87
CA ARG A 19 -9.36 -11.03 -9.26
C ARG A 19 -10.55 -11.52 -10.09
N MET A 20 -11.31 -10.59 -10.67
CA MET A 20 -12.50 -10.89 -11.47
C MET A 20 -12.21 -11.03 -12.97
N GLY A 21 -11.12 -10.42 -13.44
CA GLY A 21 -10.74 -10.37 -14.85
C GLY A 21 -9.68 -11.40 -15.25
N ALA A 22 -9.22 -11.26 -16.50
CA ALA A 22 -8.07 -12.01 -17.00
C ALA A 22 -6.78 -11.60 -16.27
N GLU A 23 -5.83 -12.54 -16.21
CA GLU A 23 -4.49 -12.30 -15.65
C GLU A 23 -3.83 -11.05 -16.24
N PRO A 24 -2.94 -10.37 -15.48
CA PRO A 24 -2.23 -9.19 -15.99
C PRO A 24 -1.48 -9.51 -17.28
N THR A 25 -1.81 -8.79 -18.34
CA THR A 25 -1.20 -8.94 -19.66
C THR A 25 -0.20 -7.82 -19.93
N GLY A 26 1.02 -8.20 -20.26
CA GLY A 26 2.10 -7.24 -20.52
C GLY A 26 2.77 -6.69 -19.27
N HIS A 27 3.94 -6.09 -19.46
CA HIS A 27 4.81 -5.69 -18.36
C HIS A 27 4.19 -4.59 -17.47
N LYS A 28 3.32 -3.74 -18.03
CA LYS A 28 2.70 -2.63 -17.29
C LYS A 28 1.62 -3.11 -16.32
N GLU A 29 0.71 -3.98 -16.78
CA GLU A 29 -0.31 -4.56 -15.90
C GLU A 29 0.33 -5.43 -14.82
N VAL A 30 1.40 -6.17 -15.14
CA VAL A 30 2.15 -6.98 -14.17
C VAL A 30 2.69 -6.11 -13.04
N ILE A 31 3.35 -4.98 -13.33
CA ILE A 31 3.85 -4.11 -12.26
C ILE A 31 2.71 -3.43 -11.51
N ASN A 32 1.63 -3.02 -12.18
CA ASN A 32 0.49 -2.37 -11.54
C ASN A 32 -0.20 -3.33 -10.57
N HIS A 33 -0.41 -4.58 -10.97
CA HIS A 33 -0.96 -5.63 -10.13
C HIS A 33 -0.06 -5.89 -8.91
N ARG A 34 1.26 -5.98 -9.08
CA ARG A 34 2.21 -6.18 -7.98
C ARG A 34 2.27 -4.97 -7.05
N HIS A 35 2.25 -3.76 -7.61
CA HIS A 35 2.23 -2.51 -6.86
C HIS A 35 0.96 -2.42 -6.01
N SER A 36 -0.20 -2.63 -6.61
CA SER A 36 -1.51 -2.65 -5.95
C SER A 36 -1.60 -3.76 -4.88
N SER A 37 -1.06 -4.94 -5.15
CA SER A 37 -0.93 -6.03 -4.16
C SER A 37 -0.13 -5.61 -2.94
N LEU A 38 1.03 -4.98 -3.13
CA LEU A 38 1.87 -4.50 -2.04
C LEU A 38 1.19 -3.37 -1.26
N ARG A 39 0.56 -2.43 -1.97
CA ARG A 39 -0.22 -1.35 -1.36
C ARG A 39 -1.32 -1.90 -0.45
N SER A 40 -2.10 -2.87 -0.93
CA SER A 40 -3.16 -3.49 -0.15
C SER A 40 -2.64 -4.17 1.12
N ILE A 41 -1.46 -4.82 1.07
CA ILE A 41 -0.83 -5.39 2.28
C ILE A 41 -0.48 -4.30 3.29
N ILE A 42 0.06 -3.16 2.83
CA ILE A 42 0.42 -2.02 3.68
C ILE A 42 -0.84 -1.43 4.31
N GLU A 43 -1.84 -1.10 3.50
CA GLU A 43 -3.12 -0.53 3.94
C GLU A 43 -3.80 -1.42 4.98
N ARG A 44 -3.95 -2.72 4.68
CA ARG A 44 -4.50 -3.69 5.63
C ARG A 44 -3.71 -3.73 6.93
N THR A 45 -2.38 -3.66 6.87
CA THR A 45 -1.55 -3.66 8.09
C THR A 45 -1.86 -2.44 8.97
N PHE A 46 -2.01 -1.26 8.36
CA PHE A 46 -2.43 -0.06 9.09
C PHE A 46 -3.89 -0.12 9.57
N GLY A 47 -4.79 -0.70 8.79
CA GLY A 47 -6.19 -0.93 9.18
C GLY A 47 -6.30 -1.80 10.43
N VAL A 48 -5.68 -2.99 10.39
CA VAL A 48 -5.62 -3.93 11.53
C VAL A 48 -4.96 -3.28 12.75
N TRP A 49 -3.89 -2.51 12.53
CA TRP A 49 -3.20 -1.79 13.60
C TRP A 49 -4.11 -0.76 14.28
N LYS A 50 -4.82 0.08 13.51
CA LYS A 50 -5.80 1.05 14.05
C LYS A 50 -6.99 0.37 14.72
N LYS A 51 -7.49 -0.74 14.16
CA LYS A 51 -8.59 -1.55 14.71
C LYS A 51 -8.23 -2.16 16.06
N ARG A 52 -7.01 -2.71 16.21
CA ARG A 52 -6.52 -3.30 17.46
C ARG A 52 -6.35 -2.26 18.57
N TRP A 53 -5.76 -1.11 18.24
CA TRP A 53 -5.44 -0.09 19.22
C TRP A 53 -6.45 1.05 19.14
N ALA A 54 -7.56 0.93 19.87
CA ALA A 54 -8.63 1.92 19.88
C ALA A 54 -8.15 3.36 20.16
N ILE A 55 -7.06 3.53 20.94
CA ILE A 55 -6.41 4.83 21.18
C ILE A 55 -5.90 5.52 19.90
N LEU A 56 -5.64 4.78 18.84
CA LEU A 56 -5.24 5.33 17.54
C LEU A 56 -6.43 5.80 16.71
N ARG A 57 -7.61 5.19 16.90
CA ARG A 57 -8.85 5.61 16.25
C ARG A 57 -9.45 6.82 16.96
N ASP A 58 -9.50 6.76 18.28
CA ASP A 58 -10.15 7.74 19.15
C ASP A 58 -9.09 8.43 20.04
N MET A 59 -8.09 9.06 19.41
CA MET A 59 -6.95 9.69 20.11
C MET A 59 -7.44 10.85 20.99
N PRO A 60 -7.29 10.78 22.33
CA PRO A 60 -7.62 11.90 23.20
C PRO A 60 -6.72 13.11 22.89
N ASN A 61 -7.13 14.31 23.31
CA ASN A 61 -6.36 15.54 23.09
C ASN A 61 -5.09 15.60 23.96
N TYR A 62 -4.12 14.75 23.62
CA TYR A 62 -2.79 14.75 24.19
C TYR A 62 -1.88 15.71 23.42
N PRO A 63 -0.88 16.31 24.07
CA PRO A 63 0.17 17.05 23.37
C PRO A 63 0.81 16.21 22.26
N PHE A 64 1.20 16.83 21.15
CA PHE A 64 1.76 16.14 19.97
C PHE A 64 2.89 15.16 20.32
N ASN A 65 3.81 15.56 21.19
CA ASN A 65 4.91 14.70 21.66
C ASN A 65 4.43 13.40 22.33
N LYS A 66 3.28 13.43 23.01
CA LYS A 66 2.66 12.24 23.61
C LYS A 66 1.95 11.39 22.56
N GLN A 67 1.29 12.00 21.58
CA GLN A 67 0.69 11.28 20.44
C GLN A 67 1.76 10.49 19.66
N VAL A 68 2.91 11.10 19.37
CA VAL A 68 4.05 10.44 18.72
C VAL A 68 4.54 9.23 19.53
N LYS A 69 4.66 9.37 20.85
CA LYS A 69 5.05 8.24 21.72
C LYS A 69 4.02 7.11 21.71
N ILE A 70 2.73 7.43 21.68
CA ILE A 70 1.66 6.44 21.57
C ILE A 70 1.77 5.69 20.25
N VAL A 71 1.91 6.39 19.13
CA VAL A 71 2.11 5.82 17.79
C VAL A 71 3.30 4.86 17.76
N ILE A 72 4.46 5.28 18.28
CA ILE A 72 5.67 4.44 18.30
C ILE A 72 5.46 3.20 19.18
N ALA A 73 4.89 3.37 20.37
CA ALA A 73 4.66 2.27 21.31
C ALA A 73 3.70 1.23 20.73
N THR A 74 2.56 1.65 20.18
CA THR A 74 1.58 0.72 19.60
C THR A 74 2.10 0.06 18.32
N MET A 75 2.92 0.76 17.53
CA MET A 75 3.57 0.19 16.34
C MET A 75 4.61 -0.87 16.72
N ALA A 76 5.44 -0.60 17.73
CA ALA A 76 6.42 -1.57 18.24
C ALA A 76 5.71 -2.84 18.78
N LEU A 77 4.65 -2.66 19.56
CA LEU A 77 3.84 -3.78 20.06
C LEU A 77 3.15 -4.55 18.93
N HIS A 78 2.62 -3.86 17.92
CA HIS A 78 2.03 -4.51 16.75
C HIS A 78 3.04 -5.38 16.00
N ASN A 79 4.22 -4.83 15.72
CA ASN A 79 5.30 -5.56 15.04
C ASN A 79 5.79 -6.76 15.86
N TYR A 80 5.88 -6.60 17.18
CA TYR A 80 6.24 -7.70 18.08
C TYR A 80 5.21 -8.84 18.00
N ILE A 81 3.92 -8.53 18.12
CA ILE A 81 2.85 -9.53 18.02
C ILE A 81 2.89 -10.21 16.65
N ARG A 82 3.05 -9.45 15.55
CA ARG A 82 3.11 -10.02 14.21
C ARG A 82 4.29 -10.97 13.99
N ARG A 83 5.41 -10.75 14.68
CA ARG A 83 6.61 -11.58 14.56
C ARG A 83 6.56 -12.85 15.40
N TYR A 84 5.94 -12.80 16.58
CA TYR A 84 6.05 -13.88 17.58
C TYR A 84 4.74 -14.57 17.92
N SER A 85 3.59 -14.05 17.51
CA SER A 85 2.30 -14.71 17.74
C SER A 85 2.08 -15.83 16.73
N GLU A 86 1.75 -17.03 17.19
CA GLU A 86 1.42 -18.18 16.33
C GLU A 86 0.14 -17.96 15.51
N ARG A 87 -0.80 -17.18 16.06
CA ARG A 87 -2.03 -16.73 15.39
C ARG A 87 -2.30 -15.29 15.73
N ASP A 88 -2.69 -14.50 14.74
CA ASP A 88 -3.07 -13.12 14.94
C ASP A 88 -4.52 -12.94 14.48
N ARG A 89 -5.46 -13.12 15.41
CA ARG A 89 -6.90 -13.06 15.12
C ARG A 89 -7.35 -11.75 14.45
N HIS A 90 -6.65 -10.64 14.67
CA HIS A 90 -7.02 -9.38 14.01
C HIS A 90 -6.41 -9.29 12.61
N PHE A 91 -5.35 -10.04 12.30
CA PHE A 91 -4.76 -10.08 10.96
C PHE A 91 -5.36 -11.20 10.10
N ASP A 92 -5.86 -12.25 10.74
CA ASP A 92 -6.48 -13.42 10.12
C ASP A 92 -7.99 -13.22 9.84
N ASP A 93 -8.56 -12.05 10.21
CA ASP A 93 -9.97 -11.72 9.99
C ASP A 93 -10.23 -11.52 8.49
N PRO A 94 -11.08 -12.36 7.84
CA PRO A 94 -11.38 -12.23 6.42
C PRO A 94 -12.01 -10.89 6.05
N ARG A 95 -12.65 -10.20 7.00
CA ARG A 95 -13.23 -8.87 6.78
C ARG A 95 -12.17 -7.81 6.54
N ASP A 96 -10.95 -8.01 7.05
CA ASP A 96 -9.83 -7.08 6.88
C ASP A 96 -9.14 -7.27 5.52
N PHE A 97 -9.53 -8.27 4.72
CA PHE A 97 -9.23 -8.33 3.28
C PHE A 97 -10.19 -7.49 2.44
N CYS A 98 -11.32 -7.08 3.03
CA CYS A 98 -12.45 -6.42 2.38
C CYS A 98 -12.74 -5.03 2.93
N GLU A 99 -11.97 -4.54 3.92
CA GLU A 99 -11.84 -3.09 4.16
C GLU A 99 -11.06 -2.52 2.96
N GLU A 100 -11.70 -2.55 1.78
CA GLU A 100 -11.64 -1.44 0.86
C GLU A 100 -11.95 -0.24 1.74
N SER A 101 -10.94 0.60 1.96
CA SER A 101 -11.22 1.92 2.41
C SER A 101 -12.24 2.47 1.42
N ASP A 102 -13.48 2.64 1.87
CA ASP A 102 -14.44 3.58 1.29
C ASP A 102 -13.94 5.03 1.49
N SER A 103 -12.61 5.21 1.49
CA SER A 103 -12.02 6.38 0.90
C SER A 103 -12.25 6.24 -0.60
N SER A 104 -13.31 6.87 -1.03
CA SER A 104 -13.30 7.69 -2.24
C SER A 104 -12.18 8.75 -2.18
N ASP A 105 -10.96 8.31 -1.87
CA ASP A 105 -9.72 8.94 -2.26
C ASP A 105 -9.42 8.35 -3.65
N ASP A 106 -10.35 8.57 -4.59
CA ASP A 106 -9.93 9.08 -5.89
C ASP A 106 -9.26 10.43 -5.61
N ASP A 107 -8.07 10.39 -4.98
CA ASP A 107 -7.03 11.30 -5.36
C ASP A 107 -6.71 10.88 -6.81
N ASP A 108 -7.56 11.37 -7.71
CA ASP A 108 -7.14 11.81 -9.03
C ASP A 108 -6.13 12.92 -8.73
N ASP A 109 -4.95 12.48 -8.28
CA ASP A 109 -3.83 13.27 -7.86
C ASP A 109 -3.34 13.86 -9.19
N GLU A 110 -3.97 14.98 -9.56
CA GLU A 110 -3.55 15.91 -10.59
C GLU A 110 -2.25 16.53 -10.09
N TYR A 111 -1.21 15.70 -9.98
CA TYR A 111 0.17 16.14 -9.97
C TYR A 111 0.36 16.84 -11.30
N GLN A 112 0.25 18.16 -11.25
CA GLN A 112 0.77 19.04 -12.28
C GLN A 112 2.09 18.46 -12.76
N ASN A 113 2.20 18.30 -14.06
CA ASN A 113 3.38 17.84 -14.77
C ASN A 113 4.53 18.85 -14.58
N TYR A 114 5.06 18.94 -13.36
CA TYR A 114 6.39 19.46 -13.13
C TYR A 114 7.31 18.41 -13.74
N GLN A 115 7.79 18.67 -14.96
CA GLN A 115 8.96 17.99 -15.50
C GLN A 115 10.14 18.28 -14.58
N VAL A 116 10.21 17.55 -13.46
CA VAL A 116 11.39 17.48 -12.62
C VAL A 116 12.32 16.51 -13.34
N GLU A 117 13.58 16.89 -13.57
CA GLU A 117 14.60 16.03 -14.21
C GLU A 117 14.75 14.62 -13.56
N GLY A 118 14.21 14.42 -12.35
CA GLY A 118 14.07 13.11 -11.70
C GLY A 118 13.01 12.17 -12.28
N SER A 119 12.07 12.66 -13.09
CA SER A 119 10.94 11.90 -13.66
C SER A 119 11.41 10.80 -14.60
N HIS A 120 12.34 11.10 -15.51
CA HIS A 120 12.89 10.10 -16.44
C HIS A 120 13.67 8.98 -15.74
N ALA A 121 14.36 9.29 -14.64
CA ALA A 121 15.09 8.28 -13.87
C ALA A 121 14.15 7.32 -13.13
N ILE A 122 13.05 7.83 -12.57
CA ILE A 122 12.03 7.01 -11.90
C ILE A 122 11.23 6.20 -12.92
N GLU A 123 10.94 6.77 -14.08
CA GLU A 123 10.31 6.05 -15.19
C GLU A 123 11.22 4.92 -15.72
N ALA A 124 12.50 5.19 -15.93
CA ALA A 124 13.47 4.15 -16.32
C ALA A 124 13.58 3.05 -15.26
N LEU A 125 13.56 3.42 -13.98
CA LEU A 125 13.52 2.46 -12.88
C LEU A 125 12.24 1.60 -12.94
N ARG A 126 11.07 2.22 -13.15
CA ARG A 126 9.79 1.52 -13.29
C ARG A 126 9.82 0.53 -14.45
N ASN A 127 10.27 0.97 -15.62
CA ASN A 127 10.40 0.13 -16.81
C ASN A 127 11.31 -1.07 -16.56
N ARG A 128 12.47 -0.85 -15.91
CA ARG A 128 13.41 -1.92 -15.56
C ARG A 128 12.80 -2.94 -14.59
N ILE A 129 12.07 -2.47 -13.57
CA ILE A 129 11.36 -3.36 -12.62
C ILE A 129 10.27 -4.13 -13.35
N ALA A 130 9.50 -3.47 -14.23
CA ALA A 130 8.42 -4.11 -14.98
C ALA A 130 8.94 -5.24 -15.87
N THR A 131 10.03 -5.01 -16.61
CA THR A 131 10.69 -6.05 -17.41
C THR A 131 11.21 -7.19 -16.54
N SER A 132 11.84 -6.88 -15.40
CA SER A 132 12.33 -7.88 -14.47
C SER A 132 11.21 -8.77 -13.91
N LEU A 133 10.07 -8.18 -13.55
CA LEU A 133 8.91 -8.92 -13.02
C LEU A 133 8.26 -9.81 -14.08
N MET A 134 8.17 -9.32 -15.32
CA MET A 134 7.61 -10.10 -16.42
C MET A 134 8.48 -11.31 -16.76
N ASN A 135 9.81 -11.14 -16.79
CA ASN A 135 10.73 -12.24 -17.03
C ASN A 135 10.73 -13.29 -15.90
N ALA A 136 10.45 -12.89 -14.67
CA ALA A 136 10.36 -13.80 -13.52
C ALA A 136 9.01 -14.55 -13.44
N SER A 137 8.03 -14.18 -14.27
CA SER A 137 6.69 -14.79 -14.30
C SER A 137 6.52 -15.80 -15.46
N ASN A 138 7.53 -15.94 -16.32
CA ASN A 138 7.66 -16.96 -17.37
C ASN A 138 8.58 -18.09 -16.91
#